data_AF-A0A940BQA8-F1
#
_entry.id   AF-A0A940BQA8-F1
#
_cell.length_a   1.000
_cell.length_b   1.000
_cell.length_c   1.000
_cell.angle_alpha   90.00
_cell.angle_beta   90.00
_cell.angle_gamma   90.00
#
_symmetry.space_group_name_H-M   'P 1'
#
loop_
_entity.id
_entity.type
_entity.pdbx_description
1 polymer ?
#
loop_
_entity_poly.entity_id
_entity_poly.type
_entity_poly.pdbx_seq_one_letter_code
_entity_poly.pdbx_strand_id
1 'polypeptide(L)' 'KKPKGKKVSTHIAKYRYESLDESVATVDILGRVKAVSKGKTSILVYTQNGLCKKFNITVK' A
#
# COMPACT_ATOMS: atom_id res chain seq x y z
N LYS A 1 16.93 12.95 12.81
CA LYS A 1 17.47 11.56 12.82
C LYS A 1 16.28 10.59 12.82
N LYS A 2 16.13 9.72 11.80
CA LYS A 2 15.03 8.73 11.70
C LYS A 2 15.08 7.74 12.88
N PRO A 3 13.97 7.40 13.54
CA PRO A 3 13.98 6.37 14.57
C PRO A 3 14.17 5.00 13.92
N LYS A 4 15.40 4.47 13.97
CA LYS A 4 15.70 3.07 13.67
C LYS A 4 15.31 2.24 14.88
N GLY A 5 14.38 1.29 14.73
CA GLY A 5 14.31 0.14 15.64
C GLY A 5 13.18 0.07 16.67
N LYS A 6 12.07 0.81 16.56
CA LYS A 6 10.86 0.47 17.34
C LYS A 6 10.22 -0.80 16.75
N LYS A 7 10.61 -1.97 17.26
CA LYS A 7 9.89 -3.23 17.06
C LYS A 7 8.55 -3.09 17.79
N VAL A 8 7.50 -2.75 17.05
CA VAL A 8 6.13 -2.84 17.58
C VAL A 8 5.84 -4.33 17.85
N SER A 9 5.46 -4.66 19.09
CA SER A 9 5.03 -6.00 19.47
C SER A 9 4.00 -6.49 18.45
N THR A 10 4.28 -7.60 17.78
CA THR A 10 3.83 -7.91 16.41
C THR A 10 2.36 -8.34 16.35
N HIS A 11 1.44 -7.38 16.53
CA HIS A 11 0.01 -7.55 16.27
C HIS A 11 -0.44 -6.93 14.93
N ILE A 12 0.48 -6.28 14.20
CA ILE A 12 0.19 -5.52 12.98
C ILE A 12 1.06 -6.03 11.83
N ALA A 13 0.49 -6.17 10.63
CA ALA A 13 1.20 -6.53 9.40
C ALA A 13 2.38 -5.58 9.12
N LYS A 14 3.49 -6.12 8.57
CA LYS A 14 4.70 -5.35 8.24
C LYS A 14 4.44 -4.20 7.26
N TYR A 15 3.59 -4.49 6.28
CA TYR A 15 3.09 -3.55 5.30
C TYR A 15 1.58 -3.68 5.22
N ARG A 16 0.88 -2.56 5.06
CA ARG A 16 -0.54 -2.50 4.73
C ARG A 16 -0.68 -1.75 3.41
N TYR A 17 -1.58 -2.23 2.56
CA TYR A 17 -1.82 -1.68 1.25
C TYR A 17 -3.26 -1.21 1.15
N GLU A 18 -3.48 -0.10 0.48
CA GLU A 18 -4.80 0.47 0.25
C GLU A 18 -4.85 1.03 -1.17
N SER A 19 -5.90 0.70 -1.92
CA SER A 19 -6.14 1.29 -3.23
C SER A 19 -7.09 2.48 -3.10
N LEU A 20 -6.76 3.59 -3.74
CA LEU A 20 -7.66 4.76 -3.82
C LEU A 20 -8.86 4.52 -4.72
N ASP A 21 -8.76 3.57 -5.65
CA ASP A 21 -9.85 3.17 -6.53
C ASP A 21 -9.74 1.69 -6.88
N GLU A 22 -10.51 0.88 -6.16
CA GLU A 22 -10.60 -0.57 -6.36
C GLU A 22 -11.27 -0.96 -7.68
N SER A 23 -12.05 -0.06 -8.28
CA SER A 23 -12.66 -0.30 -9.60
C SER A 23 -11.62 -0.29 -10.72
N VAL A 24 -10.49 0.40 -10.52
CA VAL A 24 -9.36 0.48 -11.46
C VAL A 24 -8.28 -0.53 -11.12
N ALA A 25 -7.84 -0.60 -9.86
CA ALA A 25 -6.89 -1.61 -9.41
C ALA A 25 -7.10 -1.98 -7.94
N THR A 26 -6.96 -3.26 -7.62
CA THR A 26 -7.02 -3.77 -6.24
C THR A 26 -5.63 -4.21 -5.79
N VAL A 27 -5.40 -4.25 -4.49
CA VAL A 27 -4.15 -4.74 -3.90
C VAL A 27 -4.44 -5.68 -2.74
N ASP A 28 -3.77 -6.82 -2.75
CA ASP A 28 -3.93 -7.85 -1.72
C ASP A 28 -2.99 -7.59 -0.52
N ILE A 29 -3.20 -8.31 0.59
CA ILE A 29 -2.41 -8.24 1.82
C ILE A 29 -0.92 -8.56 1.59
N LEU A 30 -0.62 -9.32 0.52
CA LEU A 30 0.74 -9.66 0.10
C LEU A 30 1.40 -8.55 -0.75
N GLY A 31 0.68 -7.46 -1.05
CA GLY A 31 1.15 -6.38 -1.92
C GLY A 31 1.02 -6.68 -3.42
N ARG A 32 0.21 -7.68 -3.79
CA ARG A 32 -0.04 -8.02 -5.20
C ARG A 32 -1.10 -7.09 -5.76
N VAL A 33 -0.74 -6.32 -6.78
CA VAL A 33 -1.67 -5.42 -7.46
C VAL A 33 -2.34 -6.15 -8.61
N LYS A 34 -3.67 -6.10 -8.65
CA LYS A 34 -4.49 -6.61 -9.75
C LYS A 34 -5.15 -5.46 -10.47
N ALA A 35 -4.92 -5.36 -11.77
CA ALA A 35 -5.65 -4.42 -12.63
C ALA A 35 -7.07 -4.92 -12.85
N VAL A 36 -8.05 -4.03 -12.67
CA VAL A 36 -9.49 -4.34 -12.82
C VAL A 36 -10.04 -3.67 -14.07
N SER A 37 -9.80 -2.37 -14.25
CA SER A 37 -10.26 -1.62 -15.40
C SER A 37 -9.27 -0.54 -15.83
N LYS A 38 -9.42 -0.05 -17.06
CA LYS A 38 -8.57 1.03 -17.59
C LYS A 38 -8.83 2.31 -16.83
N GLY A 39 -7.76 2.97 -16.39
CA GLY A 39 -7.88 4.16 -15.57
C GLY A 39 -6.57 4.53 -14.90
N LYS A 40 -6.59 5.63 -14.15
CA LYS A 40 -5.47 6.06 -13.32
C LYS A 40 -5.91 5.97 -11.87
N THR A 41 -5.19 5.19 -11.09
CA THR A 41 -5.41 5.06 -9.65
C THR A 41 -4.11 5.25 -8.92
N SER A 42 -4.15 5.23 -7.60
CA SER A 42 -2.97 5.28 -6.78
C SER A 42 -3.13 4.34 -5.61
N ILE A 43 -2.03 3.75 -5.19
CA ILE A 43 -2.02 2.83 -4.07
C ILE A 43 -1.15 3.42 -2.97
N LEU A 44 -1.63 3.33 -1.75
CA LEU A 44 -0.92 3.73 -0.55
C LEU A 44 -0.32 2.50 0.12
N VAL A 45 0.93 2.64 0.56
CA VAL A 45 1.64 1.64 1.35
C VAL A 45 1.93 2.24 2.70
N TYR A 46 1.38 1.62 3.75
CA TYR A 46 1.63 1.98 5.13
C TYR A 46 2.60 0.98 5.74
N THR A 47 3.54 1.50 6.51
CA THR A 47 4.55 0.73 7.21
C THR A 47 4.28 0.77 8.71
N GLN A 48 4.74 -0.25 9.44
CA GLN A 48 4.55 -0.33 10.90
C GLN A 48 5.08 0.88 11.68
N ASN A 49 6.08 1.59 11.15
CA ASN A 49 6.66 2.77 11.81
C ASN A 49 5.88 4.07 11.50
N GLY A 50 4.70 3.97 10.88
CA GLY A 50 3.82 5.09 10.57
C GLY A 50 4.18 5.86 9.29
N LEU A 51 5.15 5.39 8.50
CA LEU A 51 5.42 6.01 7.20
C LEU A 51 4.40 5.51 6.17
N CYS A 52 3.91 6.44 5.35
CA CYS A 52 3.08 6.15 4.19
C CYS A 52 3.82 6.54 2.90
N LYS A 53 3.61 5.78 1.83
CA LYS A 53 4.09 6.13 0.49
C LYS A 53 2.97 5.89 -0.52
N LYS A 54 2.74 6.88 -1.37
CA LYS A 54 1.77 6.81 -2.47
C LYS A 54 2.50 6.49 -3.77
N PHE A 55 1.93 5.61 -4.58
CA PHE A 55 2.39 5.37 -5.95
C PHE A 55 1.23 5.43 -6.93
N ASN A 56 1.44 6.12 -8.05
CA ASN A 56 0.42 6.29 -9.09
C ASN A 56 0.54 5.15 -10.10
N ILE A 57 -0.58 4.56 -10.46
CA ILE A 57 -0.69 3.48 -11.45
C ILE A 57 -1.58 3.95 -12.59
N THR A 58 -1.20 3.62 -13.81
CA THR A 58 -2.04 3.80 -14.99
C THR A 58 -2.26 2.44 -15.63
N VAL A 59 -3.51 1.98 -15.64
CA VAL A 59 -3.94 0.76 -16.32
C VAL A 59 -4.38 1.16 -17.74
N LYS A 60 -3.75 0.57 -18.75
CA LYS A 60 -3.98 0.87 -20.18
C LYS A 60 -4.75 -0.24 -20.88
#